data_AF-A0A2N6VIH4-F1
#
_entry.id   AF-A0A2N6VIH4-F1
#
_cell.length_a   1.000
_cell.length_b   1.000
_cell.length_c   1.000
_cell.angle_alpha   90.00
_cell.angle_beta   90.00
_cell.angle_gamma   90.00
#
_symmetry.space_group_name_H-M   'P 1'
#
loop_
_entity.id
_entity.type
_entity.pdbx_description
1 polymer ?
#
loop_
_entity_poly.entity_id
_entity_poly.type
_entity_poly.pdbx_seq_one_letter_code
_entity_poly.pdbx_strand_id
1 'polypeptide(L)'
;TLTPEEILMSESQERMMAVVRPEKLDEFMEIVGKWEVETSVLGEVTDTGRLVIEWHGDVIVDVPPRSVAHDGRVDEETGLGIALATDANGRYTFLDPATGAQLALAEAYRNVATTGARP
;
A
#
# COMPACT_ATOMS: atom_id res chain seq x y z
N THR A 1 18.28 -6.18 -14.30
CA THR A 1 16.95 -5.55 -14.24
C THR A 1 16.14 -6.35 -13.24
N LEU A 2 15.32 -5.70 -12.41
CA LEU A 2 14.48 -6.42 -11.43
C LEU A 2 13.44 -7.28 -12.17
N THR A 3 13.09 -8.42 -11.60
CA THR A 3 11.99 -9.25 -12.11
C THR A 3 10.64 -8.64 -11.74
N PRO A 4 9.54 -9.00 -12.43
CA PRO A 4 8.20 -8.50 -12.09
C PRO A 4 7.81 -8.79 -10.63
N GLU A 5 8.18 -9.96 -10.12
CA GLU A 5 7.91 -10.37 -8.74
C GLU A 5 8.68 -9.50 -7.73
N GLU A 6 9.94 -9.18 -8.02
CA GLU A 6 10.76 -8.29 -7.17
C GLU A 6 10.19 -6.86 -7.12
N ILE A 7 9.61 -6.38 -8.23
CA ILE A 7 8.97 -5.07 -8.29
C ILE A 7 7.66 -5.09 -7.50
N LEU A 8 6.83 -6.12 -7.68
CA LEU A 8 5.53 -6.26 -7.02
C LEU A 8 5.64 -6.46 -5.50
N MET A 9 6.64 -7.21 -5.05
CA MET A 9 6.85 -7.52 -3.63
C MET A 9 7.77 -6.52 -2.92
N SER A 10 8.30 -5.52 -3.64
CA SER A 10 9.18 -4.52 -3.04
C SER A 10 8.47 -3.73 -1.94
N GLU A 11 9.09 -3.66 -0.76
CA GLU A 11 8.69 -2.83 0.40
C GLU A 11 9.57 -1.58 0.52
N SER A 12 10.03 -1.06 -0.62
CA SER A 12 10.79 0.19 -0.65
C SER A 12 10.01 1.32 0.06
N GLN A 13 10.74 2.10 0.84
CA GLN A 13 10.18 3.17 1.66
C GLN A 13 9.77 4.38 0.80
N GLU A 14 9.06 5.33 1.43
CA GLU A 14 8.73 6.65 0.84
C GLU A 14 7.86 6.56 -0.44
N ARG A 15 7.05 5.50 -0.57
CA ARG A 15 6.07 5.33 -1.65
C ARG A 15 4.65 5.56 -1.11
N MET A 16 3.81 6.22 -1.91
CA MET A 16 2.39 6.45 -1.62
C MET A 16 1.54 6.07 -2.84
N MET A 17 0.35 5.52 -2.59
CA MET A 17 -0.66 5.25 -3.63
C MET A 17 -1.90 6.12 -3.36
N ALA A 18 -2.46 6.72 -4.42
CA ALA A 18 -3.69 7.49 -4.36
C ALA A 18 -4.65 7.05 -5.46
N VAL A 19 -5.94 7.01 -5.15
CA VAL A 19 -7.01 6.84 -6.15
C VAL A 19 -7.57 8.21 -6.47
N VAL A 20 -7.41 8.64 -7.71
CA VAL A 20 -7.85 9.96 -8.19
C VAL A 20 -8.99 9.77 -9.18
N ARG A 21 -10.05 10.58 -9.02
CA ARG A 21 -11.14 10.62 -10.00
C ARG A 21 -10.59 11.10 -11.36
N PRO A 22 -10.95 10.48 -12.50
CA PRO A 22 -10.37 10.84 -13.80
C PRO A 22 -10.47 12.34 -14.12
N GLU A 23 -11.59 12.97 -13.79
CA GLU A 23 -11.82 14.41 -14.00
C GLU A 23 -10.99 15.34 -13.09
N LYS A 24 -10.27 14.76 -12.11
CA LYS A 24 -9.38 15.45 -11.18
C LYS A 24 -7.91 15.14 -11.41
N LEU A 25 -7.58 14.31 -12.39
CA LEU A 25 -6.20 13.86 -12.62
C LEU A 25 -5.28 15.03 -12.94
N ASP A 26 -5.68 15.94 -13.83
CA ASP A 26 -4.85 17.09 -14.21
C ASP A 26 -4.54 18.01 -13.02
N GLU A 27 -5.56 18.32 -12.21
CA GLU A 27 -5.41 19.12 -10.98
C GLU A 27 -4.49 18.41 -9.97
N PHE A 28 -4.61 17.09 -9.83
CA PHE A 28 -3.73 16.31 -8.97
C PHE A 28 -2.27 16.33 -9.46
N MET A 29 -2.04 16.18 -10.77
CA MET A 29 -0.72 16.21 -11.39
C MET A 29 -0.04 17.59 -11.23
N GLU A 30 -0.81 18.68 -11.29
CA GLU A 30 -0.32 20.03 -11.00
C GLU A 30 0.13 20.17 -9.53
N ILE A 31 -0.65 19.63 -8.59
CA ILE A 31 -0.32 19.67 -7.16
C ILE A 31 0.97 18.90 -6.88
N VAL A 32 1.11 17.66 -7.35
CA VAL A 32 2.34 16.87 -7.12
C VAL A 32 3.55 17.51 -7.80
N GLY A 33 3.36 18.09 -9.00
CA GLY A 33 4.41 18.80 -9.73
C GLY A 33 4.91 20.04 -8.98
N LYS A 34 4.02 20.80 -8.33
CA LYS A 34 4.40 21.94 -7.48
C LYS A 34 5.37 21.57 -6.35
N TRP A 35 5.24 20.36 -5.82
CA TRP A 35 6.06 19.87 -4.71
C TRP A 35 7.18 18.93 -5.17
N GLU A 36 7.42 18.81 -6.49
CA GLU A 36 8.45 17.96 -7.07
C GLU A 36 8.34 16.48 -6.63
N VAL A 37 7.11 16.01 -6.39
CA VAL A 37 6.85 14.61 -6.00
C VAL A 37 6.82 13.74 -7.26
N GLU A 38 7.80 12.85 -7.38
CA GLU A 38 7.84 11.86 -8.47
C GLU A 38 6.57 11.00 -8.48
N THR A 39 5.82 11.04 -9.59
CA THR A 39 4.50 10.42 -9.70
C THR A 39 4.33 9.73 -11.05
N SER A 40 3.75 8.53 -11.04
CA SER A 40 3.40 7.77 -12.24
C SER A 40 1.98 7.21 -12.09
N VAL A 41 1.19 7.25 -13.16
CA VAL A 41 -0.10 6.56 -13.22
C VAL A 41 0.16 5.07 -13.41
N LEU A 42 -0.19 4.26 -12.41
CA LEU A 42 0.10 2.82 -12.42
C LEU A 42 -1.02 1.97 -13.03
N GLY A 43 -2.25 2.49 -13.11
CA GLY A 43 -3.38 1.75 -13.66
C GLY A 43 -4.72 2.45 -13.41
N GLU A 44 -5.80 1.72 -13.69
CA GLU A 44 -7.17 2.20 -13.59
C GLU A 44 -8.02 1.31 -12.66
N VAL A 45 -9.01 1.90 -12.00
CA VAL A 45 -10.02 1.16 -11.24
C VAL A 45 -11.14 0.76 -12.20
N THR A 46 -11.37 -0.53 -12.37
CA THR A 46 -12.39 -1.07 -13.27
C THR A 46 -13.54 -1.71 -12.50
N ASP A 47 -14.67 -1.94 -13.17
CA ASP A 47 -15.85 -2.63 -12.64
C ASP A 47 -15.87 -4.14 -12.97
N THR A 48 -14.79 -4.66 -13.56
CA THR A 48 -14.66 -6.06 -14.01
C THR A 48 -14.66 -7.08 -12.87
N GLY A 49 -14.34 -6.64 -11.64
CA GLY A 49 -14.16 -7.51 -10.49
C GLY A 49 -12.86 -8.33 -10.53
N ARG A 50 -11.90 -7.98 -11.39
CA ARG A 50 -10.60 -8.65 -11.54
C ARG A 50 -9.45 -7.70 -11.19
N LEU A 51 -8.44 -8.24 -10.49
CA LEU A 51 -7.13 -7.62 -10.38
C LEU A 51 -6.28 -8.16 -11.53
N VAL A 52 -5.98 -7.30 -12.49
CA VAL A 52 -5.11 -7.61 -13.63
C VAL A 52 -3.82 -6.82 -13.50
N ILE A 53 -2.68 -7.50 -13.59
CA ILE A 53 -1.36 -6.87 -13.66
C ILE A 53 -0.68 -7.33 -14.93
N GLU A 54 -0.21 -6.36 -15.72
CA GLU A 54 0.50 -6.59 -16.97
C GLU A 54 1.96 -6.19 -16.83
N TRP A 55 2.84 -6.96 -17.47
CA TRP A 55 4.26 -6.68 -17.58
C TRP A 55 4.70 -6.84 -19.03
N HIS A 56 5.16 -5.74 -19.65
CA HIS A 56 5.55 -5.71 -21.06
C HIS A 56 4.50 -6.29 -22.04
N GLY A 57 3.21 -6.09 -21.73
CA GLY A 57 2.09 -6.56 -22.55
C GLY A 57 1.63 -7.98 -22.24
N ASP A 58 2.32 -8.70 -21.34
CA ASP A 58 1.91 -10.01 -20.86
C ASP A 58 1.16 -9.90 -19.53
N VAL A 59 0.01 -10.58 -19.42
CA VAL A 59 -0.74 -10.66 -18.16
C VAL A 59 -0.02 -11.61 -17.21
N ILE A 60 0.46 -11.08 -16.08
CA ILE A 60 1.20 -11.85 -15.06
C ILE A 60 0.36 -12.14 -13.81
N VAL A 61 -0.70 -11.37 -13.56
CA VAL A 61 -1.69 -11.62 -12.52
C VAL A 61 -3.08 -11.39 -13.11
N ASP A 62 -3.97 -12.36 -12.92
CA ASP A 62 -5.40 -12.22 -13.21
C ASP A 62 -6.22 -13.04 -12.22
N VAL A 63 -6.64 -12.40 -11.14
CA VAL A 63 -7.33 -13.05 -10.02
C VAL A 63 -8.44 -12.16 -9.46
N PRO A 64 -9.44 -12.71 -8.76
CA PRO A 64 -10.35 -11.87 -7.98
C PRO A 64 -9.55 -11.10 -6.92
N PRO A 65 -9.72 -9.77 -6.74
CA PRO A 65 -8.96 -9.01 -5.73
C PRO A 65 -9.07 -9.58 -4.31
N ARG A 66 -10.20 -10.22 -4.00
CA ARG A 66 -10.39 -10.88 -2.70
C ARG A 66 -9.43 -12.03 -2.45
N SER A 67 -8.98 -12.77 -3.47
CA SER A 67 -8.07 -13.91 -3.23
C SER A 67 -6.66 -13.48 -2.82
N VAL A 68 -6.28 -12.23 -3.07
CA VAL A 68 -5.01 -11.64 -2.63
C VAL A 68 -5.17 -10.76 -1.39
N ALA A 69 -6.39 -10.31 -1.11
CA ALA A 69 -6.71 -9.44 0.03
C ALA A 69 -7.25 -10.19 1.26
N HIS A 70 -7.75 -11.43 1.14
CA HIS A 70 -8.31 -12.14 2.28
C HIS A 70 -7.23 -12.76 3.18
N ASP A 71 -7.11 -12.12 4.35
CA ASP A 71 -6.66 -12.53 5.68
C ASP A 71 -5.43 -13.42 5.82
N GLY A 72 -4.43 -12.87 6.54
CA GLY A 72 -3.48 -13.67 7.28
C GLY A 72 -4.22 -14.74 8.07
N ARG A 73 -3.71 -15.98 8.06
CA ARG A 73 -4.34 -17.19 8.63
C ARG A 73 -5.16 -16.88 9.90
N VAL A 74 -6.46 -16.74 9.72
CA VAL A 74 -7.45 -16.81 10.79
C VAL A 74 -7.67 -18.28 11.13
N ASP A 75 -7.90 -18.57 12.41
CA ASP A 75 -8.25 -19.91 12.86
C ASP A 75 -9.49 -20.40 12.11
N GLU A 76 -9.40 -21.54 11.42
CA GLU A 76 -10.44 -22.01 10.50
C GLU A 76 -11.72 -22.45 11.22
N GLU A 77 -11.64 -22.76 12.52
CA GLU A 77 -12.79 -23.18 13.33
C GLU A 77 -13.56 -21.99 13.90
N THR A 78 -12.84 -20.98 14.41
CA THR A 78 -13.43 -19.82 15.08
C THR A 78 -13.51 -18.56 14.20
N GLY A 79 -12.76 -18.52 13.10
CA GLY A 79 -12.63 -17.34 12.24
C GLY A 79 -11.85 -16.19 12.90
N LEU A 80 -11.11 -16.45 13.98
CA LEU A 80 -10.41 -15.42 14.76
C LEU A 80 -8.90 -15.40 14.44
N GLY A 81 -8.31 -14.21 14.44
CA GLY A 81 -6.87 -13.99 14.27
C GLY A 81 -6.39 -12.78 15.07
N ILE A 82 -5.08 -12.75 15.38
CA ILE A 82 -4.44 -11.61 16.05
C ILE A 82 -3.57 -10.88 15.03
N ALA A 83 -3.90 -9.63 14.73
CA ALA A 83 -3.04 -8.74 13.94
C ALA A 83 -2.00 -8.07 14.85
N LEU A 84 -0.74 -8.07 14.42
CA LEU A 84 0.37 -7.47 15.14
C LEU A 84 1.27 -6.72 14.15
N ALA A 85 1.67 -5.51 14.52
CA ALA A 85 2.61 -4.69 13.77
C ALA A 85 3.69 -4.15 14.72
N THR A 86 4.92 -4.05 14.24
CA THR A 86 6.05 -3.45 14.97
C THR A 86 6.77 -2.48 14.04
N ASP A 87 6.60 -1.19 14.31
CA ASP A 87 7.11 -0.13 13.44
C ASP A 87 8.00 0.83 14.23
N ALA A 88 9.07 1.29 13.60
CA ALA A 88 9.98 2.31 14.14
C ALA A 88 10.82 2.92 13.01
N ASN A 89 11.06 4.24 13.09
CA ASN A 89 11.93 4.93 12.14
C ASN A 89 13.09 5.63 12.88
N GLY A 90 14.28 5.02 12.81
CA GLY A 90 15.47 5.54 13.51
C GLY A 90 15.91 6.93 13.07
N ARG A 91 15.62 7.36 11.84
CA ARG A 91 15.96 8.71 11.36
C ARG A 91 15.07 9.76 12.02
N TYR A 92 13.77 9.54 12.06
CA TYR A 92 12.84 10.47 12.71
C TYR A 92 13.02 10.49 14.22
N THR A 93 13.19 9.33 14.86
CA THR A 93 13.47 9.24 16.30
C THR A 93 14.80 9.90 16.68
N PHE A 94 15.81 9.85 15.79
CA PHE A 94 17.08 10.54 16.03
C PHE A 94 16.93 12.07 16.00
N LEU A 95 16.12 12.60 15.08
CA LEU A 95 15.88 14.04 14.95
C LEU A 95 14.98 14.59 16.06
N ASP A 96 13.90 13.89 16.37
CA ASP A 96 12.97 14.21 17.45
C ASP A 96 12.38 12.90 18.04
N PRO A 97 12.80 12.50 19.25
CA PRO A 97 12.30 11.28 19.88
C PRO A 97 10.79 11.27 20.12
N ALA A 98 10.19 12.41 20.46
CA ALA A 98 8.76 12.48 20.78
C ALA A 98 7.93 12.32 19.51
N THR A 99 8.26 13.06 18.46
CA THR A 99 7.59 12.95 17.16
C THR A 99 7.85 11.58 16.52
N GLY A 100 9.08 11.06 16.61
CA GLY A 100 9.42 9.72 16.12
C GLY A 100 8.61 8.60 16.78
N ALA A 101 8.37 8.68 18.09
CA ALA A 101 7.53 7.72 18.80
C ALA A 101 6.05 7.83 18.39
N GLN A 102 5.54 9.05 18.18
CA GLN A 102 4.17 9.26 17.69
C GLN A 102 3.97 8.69 16.29
N LEU A 103 4.95 8.88 15.40
CA LEU A 103 4.92 8.34 14.04
C LEU A 103 4.94 6.80 14.06
N ALA A 104 5.81 6.19 14.87
CA ALA A 104 5.88 4.74 15.03
C ALA A 104 4.55 4.14 15.49
N LEU A 105 3.89 4.75 16.48
CA LEU A 105 2.56 4.33 16.93
C LEU A 105 1.52 4.48 15.82
N ALA A 106 1.53 5.61 15.10
CA ALA A 106 0.57 5.87 14.03
C ALA A 106 0.74 4.92 12.84
N GLU A 107 1.98 4.52 12.53
CA GLU A 107 2.30 3.53 11.50
C GLU A 107 1.84 2.13 11.90
N ALA A 108 2.15 1.69 13.12
CA ALA A 108 1.67 0.41 13.64
C ALA A 108 0.13 0.34 13.68
N TYR A 109 -0.53 1.41 14.14
CA TYR A 109 -2.00 1.49 14.13
C TYR A 109 -2.56 1.37 12.71
N ARG A 110 -1.92 2.04 11.74
CA ARG A 110 -2.33 1.99 10.32
C ARG A 110 -2.14 0.59 9.74
N ASN A 111 -1.01 -0.06 10.00
CA ASN A 111 -0.70 -1.40 9.51
C ASN A 111 -1.67 -2.45 10.07
N VAL A 112 -2.04 -2.36 11.35
CA VAL A 112 -3.08 -3.22 11.92
C VAL A 112 -4.44 -2.93 11.26
N ALA A 113 -4.81 -1.65 11.11
CA ALA A 113 -6.08 -1.28 10.49
C ALA A 113 -6.22 -1.71 9.02
N THR A 114 -5.15 -1.68 8.22
CA THR A 114 -5.18 -2.09 6.79
C THR A 114 -5.44 -3.58 6.61
N THR A 115 -5.16 -4.41 7.61
CA THR A 115 -5.54 -5.84 7.62
C THR A 115 -7.02 -6.07 7.91
N GLY A 116 -7.79 -5.01 8.23
CA GLY A 116 -9.19 -5.13 8.66
C GLY A 116 -9.39 -5.38 10.16
N ALA A 117 -8.30 -5.57 10.92
CA ALA A 117 -8.34 -5.66 12.38
C ALA A 117 -8.63 -4.30 13.03
N ARG A 118 -9.17 -4.32 14.26
CA ARG A 118 -9.44 -3.13 15.06
C ARG A 118 -8.30 -2.90 16.07
N PRO A 119 -7.50 -1.83 15.92
CA PRO A 119 -6.46 -1.48 16.87
C PRO A 119 -6.94 -0.56 18.00
#